data_AF-A0A7K4ALE6-F1
#
_entry.id   AF-A0A7K4ALE6-F1
#
_cell.length_a   1.000
_cell.length_b   1.000
_cell.length_c   1.000
_cell.angle_alpha   90.00
_cell.angle_beta   90.00
_cell.angle_gamma   90.00
#
_symmetry.space_group_name_H-M   'P 1'
#
loop_
_entity.id
_entity.type
_entity.pdbx_description
1 polymer ?
#
loop_
_entity_poly.entity_id
_entity_poly.type
_entity_poly.pdbx_seq_one_letter_code
_entity_poly.pdbx_strand_id
1 'polypeptide(L)' 'MILRIIAVGRLRESYWQDAAADYIRRLRPYARLDMVEVAISSKEAAS' A
#
# COMPACT_ATOMS: atom_id res chain seq x y z
N MET A 1 16.93 -4.08 5.25
CA MET A 1 16.13 -3.03 5.92
C MET A 1 14.64 -3.29 5.65
N ILE A 2 13.77 -3.06 6.62
CA ILE A 2 12.32 -3.21 6.47
C ILE A 2 11.70 -1.81 6.46
N LEU A 3 10.94 -1.51 5.42
CA LEU A 3 10.16 -0.27 5.30
C LEU A 3 8.70 -0.64 5.42
N ARG A 4 7.96 0.04 6.28
CA ARG A 4 6.53 -0.18 6.46
C ARG A 4 5.75 1.08 6.15
N ILE A 5 4.83 1.00 5.19
CA ILE A 5 3.90 2.07 4.85
C ILE A 5 2.54 1.69 5.42
N ILE A 6 2.00 2.54 6.30
CA ILE A 6 0.65 2.38 6.85
C ILE A 6 -0.20 3.52 6.28
N ALA A 7 -1.17 3.19 5.45
CA ALA A 7 -2.04 4.14 4.78
C ALA A 7 -3.50 3.93 5.19
N VAL A 8 -4.27 5.01 5.23
CA VAL A 8 -5.71 4.97 5.51
C VAL A 8 -6.46 4.93 4.18
N GLY A 9 -7.42 4.03 4.07
CA GLY A 9 -8.14 3.70 2.85
C GLY A 9 -7.44 2.65 1.98
N ARG A 10 -8.11 2.32 0.87
CA ARG A 10 -7.59 1.45 -0.18
C ARG A 10 -7.30 2.29 -1.42
N LEU A 11 -6.16 2.04 -2.07
CA LEU A 11 -5.85 2.65 -3.36
C LEU A 11 -6.81 2.09 -4.43
N ARG A 12 -7.68 2.91 -5.02
CA ARG A 12 -8.75 2.44 -5.92
C ARG A 12 -8.39 2.55 -7.40
N GLU A 13 -7.64 3.57 -7.75
CA GLU A 13 -7.34 3.89 -9.13
C GLU A 13 -6.20 3.01 -9.67
N SER A 14 -6.43 2.35 -10.80
CA SER A 14 -5.46 1.43 -11.42
C SER A 14 -4.14 2.11 -11.76
N TYR A 15 -4.19 3.33 -12.29
CA TYR A 15 -2.97 4.07 -12.66
C TYR A 15 -2.06 4.36 -11.45
N TRP A 16 -2.63 4.55 -10.26
CA TRP A 16 -1.85 4.70 -9.03
C TRP A 16 -1.30 3.36 -8.53
N GLN A 17 -2.08 2.28 -8.64
CA GLN A 17 -1.63 0.93 -8.28
C GLN A 17 -0.45 0.48 -9.15
N ASP A 18 -0.51 0.73 -10.46
CA ASP A 18 0.56 0.40 -11.40
C ASP A 18 1.84 1.18 -11.10
N ALA A 19 1.71 2.49 -10.82
CA ALA A 19 2.83 3.32 -10.41
C ALA A 19 3.46 2.78 -9.11
N ALA A 20 2.65 2.47 -8.10
CA ALA A 20 3.13 1.91 -6.84
C ALA A 20 3.88 0.59 -7.06
N ALA A 21 3.34 -0.31 -7.89
CA ALA A 21 3.98 -1.58 -8.20
C ALA A 21 5.35 -1.40 -8.89
N ASP A 22 5.50 -0.42 -9.79
CA ASP A 22 6.78 -0.13 -10.45
C ASP A 22 7.84 0.36 -9.45
N TYR A 23 7.47 1.27 -8.54
CA TYR A 23 8.40 1.74 -7.50
C TYR A 23 8.76 0.64 -6.52
N ILE A 24 7.80 -0.19 -6.11
CA ILE A 24 8.06 -1.34 -5.24
C ILE A 24 9.06 -2.29 -5.91
N ARG A 25 8.86 -2.60 -7.19
CA ARG A 25 9.76 -3.46 -7.96
C ARG A 25 11.18 -2.93 -7.99
N ARG A 26 11.37 -1.62 -8.20
CA ARG A 26 12.68 -0.96 -8.18
C ARG A 26 13.33 -0.98 -6.78
N LEU A 27 12.52 -0.96 -5.72
CA LEU A 27 12.99 -0.94 -4.34
C LEU A 27 13.40 -2.33 -3.80
N ARG A 28 12.90 -3.42 -4.40
CA ARG A 28 13.15 -4.82 -3.97
C ARG A 28 14.62 -5.16 -3.66
N PRO A 29 15.63 -4.69 -4.41
CA PRO A 29 17.04 -5.00 -4.10
C PRO A 29 17.55 -4.34 -2.81
N TYR A 30 16.90 -3.27 -2.33
CA TYR A 30 17.40 -2.43 -1.24
C TYR A 30 16.63 -2.62 0.06
N ALA A 31 15.33 -2.88 -0.02
CA ALA A 31 14.48 -3.03 1.15
C ALA A 31 13.28 -3.94 0.89
N ARG A 32 12.83 -4.59 1.96
CA ARG A 32 11.51 -5.21 2.00
C ARG A 32 10.48 -4.15 2.35
N LEU A 33 9.52 -3.92 1.47
CA LEU A 33 8.38 -3.05 1.73
C LEU A 33 7.19 -3.88 2.23
N ASP A 34 6.68 -3.52 3.40
CA ASP A 34 5.38 -3.98 3.91
C ASP A 34 4.38 -2.83 3.74
N MET A 35 3.30 -3.06 3.00
CA MET A 35 2.23 -2.07 2.79
C MET A 35 0.98 -2.52 3.54
N VAL A 36 0.50 -1.68 4.44
CA VAL A 36 -0.67 -1.94 5.30
C VAL A 36 -1.71 -0.87 5.05
N GLU A 37 -2.83 -1.27 4.47
CA GLU A 37 -4.00 -0.42 4.28
C GLU A 37 -4.97 -0.61 5.46
N VAL A 38 -5.39 0.50 6.07
CA VAL A 38 -6.32 0.54 7.21
C VAL A 38 -7.63 1.17 6.75
N ALA A 39 -8.78 0.68 7.19
CA ALA A 39 -10.07 1.27 6.79
C ALA A 39 -10.20 2.76 7.21
N ILE A 40 -10.89 3.57 6.39
CA ILE A 40 -11.12 5.00 6.66
C ILE A 40 -12.02 5.20 7.89
N SER A 41 -12.92 4.26 8.15
CA SER A 41 -13.79 4.24 9.32
C SER A 41 -14.00 2.81 9.80
N SER A 42 -14.02 2.60 11.12
CA SER A 42 -14.20 1.27 11.72
C SER A 42 -15.57 0.64 11.41
N LYS A 43 -16.51 1.42 10.85
CA LYS A 43 -17.85 0.94 10.47
C LYS A 43 -17.96 0.35 9.06
N GLU A 44 -16.99 0.54 8.18
CA GLU A 44 -17.06 0.00 6.79
C GLU A 44 -16.52 -1.43 6.65
N ALA A 45 -15.95 -2.04 7.70
CA ALA A 45 -15.52 -3.43 7.67
C ALA A 45 -16.68 -4.45 7.78
N ALA A 46 -17.92 -3.97 7.93
CA ALA A 46 -19.13 -4.78 8.06
C ALA A 46 -20.30 -4.18 7.25
N SER A 47 -20.21 -4.21 5.92
CA SER A 47 -21.37 -4.19 5.01
C SER A 47 -20.98 -4.81 3.68
#